data_AF-A0A3N0YQD2-F1
#
_entry.id   AF-A0A3N0YQD2-F1
#
_cell.length_a   1.000
_cell.length_b   1.000
_cell.length_c   1.000
_cell.angle_alpha   90.00
_cell.angle_beta   90.00
_cell.angle_gamma   90.00
#
_symmetry.space_group_name_H-M   'P 1'
#
loop_
_entity.id
_entity.type
_entity.pdbx_description
1 polymer ?
#
loop_
_entity_poly.entity_id
_entity_poly.type
_entity_poly.pdbx_seq_one_letter_code
_entity_poly.pdbx_strand_id
1 'polypeptide(L)'
;MLKCSNTRFASEGQIICLDSWTTGKWGVCSRTCGGGQQTRNIRCMRKVTYQREEVAAHSLCPVMAPAQLQPCNTHTCPPEWSTGSWSQCSKTCGRGLKKRSVFCRSTDPGARAVVVPDSMCKLHLKPKAQETCVLSRCPKNERLQWITTTWGECSASCGAGVRRRELHCGEKDSQGGYTEFPTRRCRNLRKPQADLEQACNNGPCPEPPPPLLLQPGPDRGGTSLTLGWYSSPWLQCTVSCGGGVQTRSVQCLRQGRPSVGCLPHQRPISSRACNTHFCPAPIPVPPPSPTLKVHAVLQCSHTEYKRAELVPDECQRE
;
A
#
# COMPACT_ATOMS: atom_id res chain seq x y z
N MET A 1 -64.16 53.39 19.98
CA MET A 1 -62.90 54.16 19.81
C MET A 1 -61.91 53.29 19.03
N LEU A 2 -61.64 53.60 17.76
CA LEU A 2 -60.68 52.84 16.94
C LEU A 2 -59.25 53.18 17.36
N LYS A 3 -58.48 52.20 17.85
CA LYS A 3 -57.02 52.30 17.98
C LYS A 3 -56.39 51.78 16.68
N CYS A 4 -56.23 52.65 15.68
CA CYS A 4 -55.44 52.35 14.48
C CYS A 4 -54.03 52.96 14.68
N SER A 5 -52.98 52.15 14.55
CA SER A 5 -51.60 52.51 14.90
C SER A 5 -50.91 53.46 13.91
N ASN A 6 -51.60 53.87 12.85
CA ASN A 6 -51.10 54.85 11.88
C ASN A 6 -52.30 55.55 11.21
N THR A 7 -52.66 56.73 11.69
CA THR A 7 -53.82 57.51 11.24
C THR A 7 -53.37 58.67 10.35
N ARG A 8 -53.89 58.77 9.12
CA ARG A 8 -53.98 60.05 8.42
C ARG A 8 -55.41 60.57 8.54
N PHE A 9 -55.56 61.79 9.02
CA PHE A 9 -56.85 62.48 9.04
C PHE A 9 -57.21 62.88 7.62
N ALA A 10 -58.24 62.26 7.05
CA ALA A 10 -58.96 62.84 5.91
C ALA A 10 -59.90 63.92 6.44
N SER A 11 -60.09 64.98 5.65
CA SER A 11 -60.82 66.22 6.00
C SER A 11 -62.31 66.06 6.33
N GLU A 12 -62.84 64.84 6.41
CA GLU A 12 -64.27 64.54 6.62
C GLU A 12 -64.50 63.39 7.63
N GLY A 13 -63.82 63.42 8.79
CA GLY A 13 -64.23 62.65 9.98
C GLY A 13 -64.18 61.12 9.89
N GLN A 14 -63.67 60.53 8.80
CA GLN A 14 -63.57 59.07 8.63
C GLN A 14 -62.16 58.58 9.01
N ILE A 15 -62.09 57.68 9.99
CA ILE A 15 -60.83 57.01 10.39
C ILE A 15 -60.44 56.02 9.30
N ILE A 16 -59.46 56.38 8.47
CA ILE A 16 -58.87 55.48 7.48
C ILE A 16 -57.80 54.66 8.19
N CYS A 17 -58.02 53.36 8.37
CA CYS A 17 -57.00 52.47 8.90
C CYS A 17 -56.01 52.10 7.78
N LEU A 18 -54.75 52.48 7.97
CA LEU A 18 -53.68 52.28 7.00
C LEU A 18 -53.39 50.78 6.78
N ASP A 19 -53.20 50.38 5.54
CA ASP A 19 -52.83 49.01 5.15
C ASP A 19 -51.47 48.63 5.75
N SER A 20 -51.33 47.40 6.24
CA SER A 20 -50.13 46.96 6.96
C SER A 20 -49.67 45.55 6.58
N TRP A 21 -48.36 45.32 6.62
CA TRP A 21 -47.77 44.02 6.34
C TRP A 21 -47.98 43.03 7.48
N THR A 22 -48.49 41.85 7.16
CA THR A 22 -48.57 40.71 8.07
C THR A 22 -47.68 39.58 7.55
N THR A 23 -46.88 39.00 8.45
CA THR A 23 -45.93 37.93 8.12
C THR A 23 -46.42 36.58 8.63
N GLY A 24 -46.44 35.57 7.77
CA GLY A 24 -46.66 34.19 8.15
C GLY A 24 -45.44 33.58 8.87
N LYS A 25 -45.60 32.34 9.34
CA LYS A 25 -44.50 31.56 9.91
C LYS A 25 -43.45 31.25 8.84
N TRP A 26 -42.20 31.13 9.27
CA TRP A 26 -41.12 30.63 8.41
C TRP A 26 -41.38 29.18 8.01
N GLY A 27 -41.18 28.88 6.72
CA GLY A 27 -41.17 27.52 6.22
C GLY A 27 -39.91 26.75 6.63
N VAL A 28 -39.81 25.50 6.18
CA VAL A 28 -38.63 24.66 6.42
C VAL A 28 -37.42 25.26 5.71
N CYS A 29 -36.26 25.22 6.36
CA CYS A 29 -35.01 25.68 5.76
C CYS A 29 -34.63 24.81 4.55
N SER A 30 -34.15 25.42 3.47
CA SER A 30 -33.76 24.69 2.25
C SER A 30 -32.60 23.72 2.43
N ARG A 31 -31.80 23.90 3.49
CA ARG A 31 -30.66 23.04 3.84
C ARG A 31 -30.64 22.80 5.34
N THR A 32 -30.22 21.62 5.77
CA THR A 32 -30.06 21.28 7.19
C THR A 32 -28.79 21.87 7.80
N CYS A 33 -27.78 22.16 6.98
CA CYS A 33 -26.49 22.75 7.34
C CYS A 33 -25.86 23.49 6.14
N GLY A 34 -24.78 24.23 6.38
CA GLY A 34 -23.95 24.86 5.35
C GLY A 34 -24.54 26.13 4.75
N GLY A 35 -25.53 26.75 5.42
CA GLY A 35 -26.23 27.95 4.96
C GLY A 35 -27.33 27.63 3.95
N GLY A 36 -28.58 27.65 4.43
CA GLY A 36 -29.80 27.57 3.63
C GLY A 36 -30.62 28.86 3.71
N GLN A 37 -31.77 28.86 3.04
CA GLN A 37 -32.74 29.94 3.11
C GLN A 37 -34.11 29.36 3.46
N GLN A 38 -34.84 30.06 4.31
CA GLN A 38 -36.24 29.79 4.61
C GLN A 38 -37.09 30.92 4.07
N THR A 39 -38.27 30.56 3.57
CA THR A 39 -39.22 31.51 2.99
C THR A 39 -40.43 31.60 3.91
N ARG A 40 -40.98 32.81 4.10
CA ARG A 40 -42.29 33.01 4.74
C ARG A 40 -43.24 33.70 3.78
N ASN A 41 -44.54 33.52 3.99
CA ASN A 41 -45.55 34.27 3.24
C ASN A 41 -45.70 35.67 3.86
N ILE A 42 -45.79 36.71 3.04
CA ILE A 42 -46.14 38.06 3.47
C ILE A 42 -47.45 38.47 2.80
N ARG A 43 -48.34 39.12 3.55
CA ARG A 43 -49.64 39.57 3.04
C ARG A 43 -49.86 41.02 3.45
N CYS A 44 -50.41 41.81 2.53
CA CYS A 44 -50.91 43.13 2.85
C CYS A 44 -52.32 43.01 3.42
N MET A 45 -52.54 43.49 4.64
CA MET A 45 -53.83 43.40 5.33
C MET A 45 -54.43 44.79 5.54
N ARG A 46 -55.73 44.91 5.23
CA ARG A 46 -56.57 46.09 5.45
C ARG A 46 -57.55 45.84 6.58
N LYS A 47 -57.69 46.81 7.48
CA LYS A 47 -58.76 46.80 8.50
C LYS A 47 -60.00 47.47 7.93
N VAL A 48 -61.04 46.68 7.66
CA VAL A 48 -62.34 47.17 7.13
C VAL A 48 -63.28 47.55 8.27
N THR A 49 -63.26 46.78 9.36
CA THR A 49 -63.94 47.10 10.63
C THR A 49 -63.06 46.68 11.82
N TYR A 50 -63.47 46.99 13.07
CA TYR A 50 -62.72 46.57 14.26
C TYR A 50 -62.49 45.05 14.34
N GLN A 51 -63.38 44.24 13.77
CA GLN A 51 -63.29 42.77 13.80
C GLN A 51 -63.03 42.11 12.43
N ARG A 52 -62.89 42.90 11.36
CA ARG A 52 -62.74 42.36 10.00
C ARG A 52 -61.49 42.90 9.33
N GLU A 53 -60.60 41.96 9.02
CA GLU A 53 -59.38 42.17 8.26
C GLU A 53 -59.48 41.47 6.91
N GLU A 54 -59.03 42.14 5.85
CA GLU A 54 -59.06 41.62 4.49
C GLU A 54 -57.70 41.74 3.81
N VAL A 55 -57.43 40.86 2.85
CA VAL A 55 -56.19 40.90 2.07
C VAL A 55 -56.30 42.01 1.03
N ALA A 56 -55.43 43.01 1.13
CA ALA A 56 -55.34 44.11 0.17
C ALA A 56 -54.27 43.84 -0.90
N ALA A 57 -54.32 44.63 -1.98
CA ALA A 57 -53.27 44.60 -3.00
C ALA A 57 -51.92 45.04 -2.39
N HIS A 58 -50.83 44.39 -2.79
CA HIS A 58 -49.48 44.65 -2.26
C HIS A 58 -49.04 46.11 -2.43
N SER A 59 -49.54 46.79 -3.48
CA SER A 59 -49.25 48.20 -3.78
C SER A 59 -49.83 49.20 -2.78
N LEU A 60 -50.77 48.79 -1.95
CA LEU A 60 -51.46 49.65 -0.98
C LEU A 60 -50.75 49.65 0.39
N CYS A 61 -49.86 48.68 0.62
CA CYS A 61 -49.02 48.62 1.81
C CYS A 61 -47.75 49.50 1.68
N PRO A 62 -47.05 49.78 2.81
CA PRO A 62 -45.80 50.53 2.78
C PRO A 62 -44.77 49.93 1.82
N VAL A 63 -44.02 50.80 1.13
CA VAL A 63 -42.99 50.41 0.14
C VAL A 63 -41.95 49.45 0.75
N MET A 64 -41.62 49.61 2.02
CA MET A 64 -40.74 48.70 2.74
C MET A 64 -41.51 47.46 3.19
N ALA A 65 -41.46 46.40 2.37
CA ALA A 65 -41.97 45.09 2.73
C ALA A 65 -41.01 44.34 3.67
N PRO A 66 -41.54 43.55 4.63
CA PRO A 66 -40.71 42.68 5.46
C PRO A 66 -40.01 41.61 4.62
N ALA A 67 -38.82 41.18 5.06
CA ALA A 67 -38.05 40.17 4.34
C ALA A 67 -38.83 38.87 4.16
N GLN A 68 -38.98 38.41 2.92
CA GLN A 68 -39.64 37.15 2.58
C GLN A 68 -38.68 35.95 2.70
N LEU A 69 -37.38 36.20 2.63
CA LEU A 69 -36.30 35.22 2.72
C LEU A 69 -35.42 35.54 3.94
N GLN A 70 -34.98 34.51 4.64
CA GLN A 70 -34.01 34.64 5.73
C GLN A 70 -32.98 33.50 5.66
N PRO A 71 -31.69 33.76 5.95
CA PRO A 71 -30.70 32.71 6.13
C PRO A 71 -31.04 31.83 7.34
N CYS A 72 -30.84 30.53 7.18
CA CYS A 72 -31.04 29.53 8.23
C CYS A 72 -29.95 28.46 8.14
N ASN A 73 -29.73 27.73 9.23
CA ASN A 73 -28.76 26.63 9.30
C ASN A 73 -27.36 27.00 8.80
N THR A 74 -26.82 28.10 9.31
CA THR A 74 -25.52 28.66 8.95
C THR A 74 -24.33 27.94 9.61
N HIS A 75 -24.55 26.80 10.27
CA HIS A 75 -23.47 25.98 10.81
C HIS A 75 -22.83 25.11 9.71
N THR A 76 -21.54 24.79 9.84
CA THR A 76 -20.82 23.92 8.88
C THR A 76 -21.43 22.53 8.83
N CYS A 77 -21.52 21.95 7.63
CA CYS A 77 -21.96 20.57 7.46
C CYS A 77 -20.89 19.58 7.94
N PRO A 78 -21.27 18.44 8.54
CA PRO A 78 -20.32 17.36 8.83
C PRO A 78 -19.55 16.94 7.56
N PRO A 79 -18.23 16.70 7.64
CA PRO A 79 -17.44 16.28 6.50
C PRO A 79 -17.93 14.96 5.91
N GLU A 80 -17.93 14.88 4.57
CA GLU A 80 -18.43 13.73 3.82
C GLU A 80 -17.37 13.15 2.88
N TRP A 81 -17.48 11.85 2.61
CA TRP A 81 -16.64 11.20 1.62
C TRP A 81 -17.07 11.59 0.21
N SER A 82 -16.12 12.05 -0.57
CA SER A 82 -16.29 12.33 -1.99
C SER A 82 -15.40 11.39 -2.80
N THR A 83 -15.88 10.99 -3.98
CA THR A 83 -15.15 10.10 -4.89
C THR A 83 -15.01 10.72 -6.27
N GLY A 84 -13.82 10.61 -6.86
CA GLY A 84 -13.62 10.91 -8.26
C GLY A 84 -14.10 9.79 -9.19
N SER A 85 -13.98 10.03 -10.49
CA SER A 85 -14.26 9.04 -11.52
C SER A 85 -13.32 7.84 -11.43
N TRP A 86 -13.83 6.67 -11.82
CA TRP A 86 -13.00 5.48 -11.99
C TRP A 86 -12.03 5.68 -13.15
N SER A 87 -10.78 5.24 -12.94
CA SER A 87 -9.80 5.08 -14.00
C SER A 87 -10.26 4.01 -15.00
N GLN A 88 -9.59 3.98 -16.15
CA GLN A 88 -9.66 2.81 -17.03
C GLN A 88 -9.16 1.55 -16.30
N CYS A 89 -9.61 0.39 -16.79
CA CYS A 89 -9.17 -0.90 -16.28
C CYS A 89 -7.67 -1.09 -16.55
N SER A 90 -6.93 -1.63 -15.59
CA SER A 90 -5.48 -1.87 -15.69
C SER A 90 -5.06 -2.85 -16.79
N LYS A 91 -6.03 -3.52 -17.43
CA LYS A 91 -5.84 -4.44 -18.55
C LYS A 91 -6.84 -4.08 -19.63
N THR A 92 -6.50 -4.39 -20.87
CA THR A 92 -7.39 -4.25 -22.04
C THR A 92 -8.28 -5.47 -22.26
N CYS A 93 -8.01 -6.59 -21.58
CA CYS A 93 -8.79 -7.81 -21.63
C CYS A 93 -8.71 -8.57 -20.29
N GLY A 94 -9.68 -9.44 -20.05
CA GLY A 94 -9.76 -10.28 -18.86
C GLY A 94 -9.94 -9.50 -17.56
N ARG A 95 -9.44 -10.05 -16.45
CA ARG A 95 -9.58 -9.48 -15.11
C ARG A 95 -8.46 -8.47 -14.80
N GLY A 96 -8.82 -7.22 -14.54
CA GLY A 96 -7.93 -6.13 -14.13
C GLY A 96 -8.44 -5.38 -12.91
N LEU A 97 -7.84 -4.22 -12.63
CA LEU A 97 -8.20 -3.33 -11.53
C LEU A 97 -8.46 -1.92 -12.06
N LYS A 98 -9.50 -1.25 -11.55
CA LYS A 98 -9.73 0.19 -11.74
C LYS A 98 -9.58 0.90 -10.40
N LYS A 99 -9.09 2.13 -10.43
CA LYS A 99 -8.81 2.95 -9.24
C LYS A 99 -9.57 4.27 -9.34
N ARG A 100 -9.92 4.88 -8.21
CA ARG A 100 -10.51 6.22 -8.14
C ARG A 100 -9.94 6.99 -6.95
N SER A 101 -9.99 8.31 -7.01
CA SER A 101 -9.71 9.14 -5.84
C SER A 101 -10.87 9.05 -4.83
N VAL A 102 -10.53 8.95 -3.55
CA VAL A 102 -11.47 8.99 -2.43
C VAL A 102 -10.87 9.94 -1.42
N PHE A 103 -11.61 10.99 -1.07
CA PHE A 103 -11.12 12.04 -0.19
C PHE A 103 -12.25 12.57 0.69
N CYS A 104 -11.91 12.99 1.91
CA CYS A 104 -12.85 13.64 2.80
C CYS A 104 -12.99 15.11 2.42
N ARG A 105 -14.22 15.61 2.39
CA ARG A 105 -14.52 16.99 1.98
C ARG A 105 -15.41 17.66 3.00
N SER A 106 -15.05 18.87 3.41
CA SER A 106 -15.89 19.76 4.22
C SER A 106 -16.43 20.89 3.37
N THR A 107 -17.65 21.33 3.64
CA THR A 107 -18.26 22.49 2.97
C THR A 107 -18.68 23.50 4.02
N ASP A 108 -17.90 24.57 4.14
CA ASP A 108 -18.24 25.68 5.01
C ASP A 108 -19.36 26.55 4.40
N PRO A 109 -20.19 27.21 5.22
CA PRO A 109 -21.28 28.06 4.76
C PRO A 109 -20.78 29.17 3.84
N GLY A 110 -21.27 29.22 2.60
CA GLY A 110 -20.89 30.23 1.61
C GLY A 110 -19.49 30.05 1.00
N ALA A 111 -18.75 29.00 1.36
CA ALA A 111 -17.42 28.71 0.83
C ALA A 111 -17.43 27.53 -0.15
N ARG A 112 -16.34 27.40 -0.92
CA ARG A 112 -16.11 26.21 -1.73
C ARG A 112 -15.74 25.03 -0.84
N ALA A 113 -16.12 23.84 -1.28
CA ALA A 113 -15.80 22.63 -0.56
C ALA A 113 -14.28 22.34 -0.58
N VAL A 114 -13.70 22.04 0.57
CA VAL A 114 -12.25 21.86 0.77
C VAL A 114 -11.97 20.42 1.15
N VAL A 115 -10.85 19.88 0.65
CA VAL A 115 -10.35 18.55 1.03
C VAL A 115 -9.75 18.64 2.42
N VAL A 116 -10.27 17.82 3.33
CA VAL A 116 -9.85 17.76 4.73
C VAL A 116 -9.25 16.38 5.05
N PRO A 117 -8.53 16.20 6.17
CA PRO A 117 -7.99 14.91 6.56
C PRO A 117 -9.06 13.81 6.67
N ASP A 118 -8.69 12.60 6.29
CA ASP A 118 -9.58 11.42 6.31
C ASP A 118 -10.21 11.13 7.68
N SER A 119 -9.55 11.52 8.78
CA SER A 119 -10.03 11.37 10.15
C SER A 119 -11.28 12.21 10.46
N MET A 120 -11.54 13.26 9.67
CA MET A 120 -12.70 14.13 9.82
C MET A 120 -13.98 13.49 9.26
N CYS A 121 -13.83 12.46 8.43
CA CYS A 121 -14.93 11.66 7.91
C CYS A 121 -15.05 10.34 8.68
N LYS A 122 -16.27 9.78 8.70
CA LYS A 122 -16.51 8.47 9.32
C LYS A 122 -15.79 7.37 8.53
N LEU A 123 -14.69 6.84 9.08
CA LEU A 123 -13.82 5.86 8.39
C LEU A 123 -14.56 4.59 7.92
N HIS A 124 -15.53 4.10 8.69
CA HIS A 124 -16.33 2.92 8.29
C HIS A 124 -17.16 3.15 7.02
N LEU A 125 -17.50 4.41 6.70
CA LEU A 125 -18.23 4.76 5.48
C LEU A 125 -17.29 5.04 4.30
N LYS A 126 -15.97 4.89 4.47
CA LYS A 126 -14.99 5.21 3.41
C LYS A 126 -15.22 4.34 2.18
N PRO A 127 -15.52 4.94 1.02
CA PRO A 127 -15.71 4.20 -0.22
C PRO A 127 -14.43 3.48 -0.67
N LYS A 128 -14.57 2.36 -1.38
CA LYS A 128 -13.42 1.66 -1.95
C LYS A 128 -12.72 2.52 -3.00
N ALA A 129 -11.40 2.66 -2.86
CA ALA A 129 -10.55 3.35 -3.84
C ALA A 129 -10.14 2.46 -5.03
N GLN A 130 -10.31 1.14 -4.91
CA GLN A 130 -9.98 0.17 -5.95
C GLN A 130 -11.08 -0.89 -6.09
N GLU A 131 -11.36 -1.28 -7.33
CA GLU A 131 -12.32 -2.32 -7.65
C GLU A 131 -11.82 -3.20 -8.80
N THR A 132 -12.26 -4.46 -8.84
CA THR A 132 -11.96 -5.37 -9.95
C THR A 132 -12.82 -5.04 -11.17
N CYS A 133 -12.20 -5.01 -12.35
CA CYS A 133 -12.89 -4.92 -13.63
C CYS A 133 -12.70 -6.23 -14.41
N VAL A 134 -13.76 -6.66 -15.11
CA VAL A 134 -13.73 -7.85 -15.98
C VAL A 134 -14.11 -7.40 -17.38
N LEU A 135 -13.16 -7.47 -18.30
CA LEU A 135 -13.34 -7.19 -19.71
C LEU A 135 -13.51 -8.49 -20.50
N SER A 136 -13.64 -8.38 -21.83
CA SER A 136 -13.69 -9.51 -22.75
C SER A 136 -12.51 -10.46 -22.55
N ARG A 137 -12.69 -11.73 -22.93
CA ARG A 137 -11.61 -12.73 -22.85
C ARG A 137 -10.41 -12.25 -23.66
N CYS A 138 -9.21 -12.43 -23.12
CA CYS A 138 -8.00 -12.09 -23.84
C CYS A 138 -7.85 -12.97 -25.09
N PRO A 139 -7.46 -12.40 -26.24
CA PRO A 139 -7.15 -13.18 -27.42
C PRO A 139 -6.05 -14.19 -27.08
N LYS A 140 -6.19 -15.43 -27.56
CA LYS A 140 -5.14 -16.43 -27.43
C LYS A 140 -3.98 -16.01 -28.34
N ASN A 141 -2.78 -15.93 -27.76
CA ASN A 141 -1.58 -15.64 -28.55
C ASN A 141 -1.07 -16.96 -29.15
N GLU A 142 -1.59 -17.31 -30.32
CA GLU A 142 -1.23 -18.54 -31.05
C GLU A 142 0.22 -18.55 -31.55
N ARG A 143 0.91 -17.41 -31.55
CA ARG A 143 2.32 -17.28 -31.97
C ARG A 143 3.32 -17.48 -30.84
N LEU A 144 2.86 -17.35 -29.60
CA LEU A 144 3.70 -17.48 -28.42
C LEU A 144 3.90 -18.96 -28.11
N GLN A 145 5.16 -19.38 -28.01
CA GLN A 145 5.51 -20.78 -27.77
C GLN A 145 6.78 -20.91 -26.94
N TRP A 146 6.98 -22.12 -26.40
CA TRP A 146 8.24 -22.52 -25.80
C TRP A 146 9.21 -22.94 -26.91
N ILE A 147 10.36 -22.27 -26.97
CA ILE A 147 11.41 -22.50 -27.95
C ILE A 147 12.54 -23.23 -27.24
N THR A 148 13.00 -24.32 -27.83
CA THR A 148 14.13 -25.08 -27.30
C THR A 148 15.42 -24.50 -27.84
N THR A 149 16.36 -24.16 -26.95
CA THR A 149 17.66 -23.64 -27.39
C THR A 149 18.47 -24.70 -28.09
N THR A 150 19.54 -24.25 -28.74
CA THR A 150 20.62 -25.15 -29.15
C THR A 150 21.25 -25.81 -27.93
N TRP A 151 21.88 -26.95 -28.16
CA TRP A 151 22.66 -27.63 -27.14
C TRP A 151 23.84 -26.75 -26.70
N GLY A 152 24.04 -26.65 -25.39
CA GLY A 152 25.28 -26.12 -24.85
C GLY A 152 26.46 -27.06 -25.11
N GLU A 153 27.64 -26.62 -24.67
CA GLU A 153 28.85 -27.42 -24.74
C GLU A 153 28.75 -28.70 -23.89
N CYS A 154 29.54 -29.71 -24.25
CA CYS A 154 29.62 -30.95 -23.49
C CYS A 154 30.28 -30.68 -22.13
N SER A 155 29.74 -31.24 -21.05
CA SER A 155 30.29 -31.06 -19.69
C SER A 155 31.73 -31.55 -19.53
N ALA A 156 32.20 -32.41 -20.43
CA ALA A 156 33.54 -32.96 -20.43
C ALA A 156 34.26 -32.56 -21.73
N SER A 157 35.51 -32.11 -21.64
CA SER A 157 36.35 -31.78 -22.80
C SER A 157 36.91 -33.00 -23.52
N CYS A 158 36.87 -34.17 -22.87
CA CYS A 158 37.23 -35.47 -23.41
C CYS A 158 36.38 -36.55 -22.72
N GLY A 159 36.26 -37.72 -23.33
CA GLY A 159 35.47 -38.84 -22.81
C GLY A 159 33.96 -38.60 -22.84
N ALA A 160 33.25 -39.37 -22.02
CA ALA A 160 31.79 -39.26 -21.88
C ALA A 160 31.41 -38.05 -21.02
N GLY A 161 30.43 -37.29 -21.49
CA GLY A 161 29.87 -36.14 -20.81
C GLY A 161 28.40 -35.94 -21.14
N VAL A 162 27.87 -34.81 -20.68
CA VAL A 162 26.47 -34.46 -20.83
C VAL A 162 26.36 -33.02 -21.31
N ARG A 163 25.54 -32.78 -22.33
CA ARG A 163 25.18 -31.43 -22.81
C ARG A 163 23.76 -31.10 -22.38
N ARG A 164 23.55 -29.84 -21.99
CA ARG A 164 22.25 -29.32 -21.51
C ARG A 164 21.73 -28.21 -22.43
N ARG A 165 20.41 -28.08 -22.51
CA ARG A 165 19.72 -26.99 -23.22
C ARG A 165 18.51 -26.51 -22.44
N GLU A 166 18.05 -25.30 -22.74
CA GLU A 166 16.99 -24.63 -21.99
C GLU A 166 15.76 -24.35 -22.85
N LEU A 167 14.65 -24.04 -22.18
CA LEU A 167 13.40 -23.61 -22.84
C LEU A 167 13.20 -22.12 -22.62
N HIS A 168 13.20 -21.37 -23.71
CA HIS A 168 12.93 -19.94 -23.71
C HIS A 168 11.49 -19.69 -24.18
N CYS A 169 10.90 -18.59 -23.75
CA CYS A 169 9.57 -18.19 -24.19
C CYS A 169 9.73 -17.21 -25.34
N GLY A 170 9.09 -17.42 -26.47
CA GLY A 170 9.24 -16.53 -27.61
C GLY A 170 8.12 -16.58 -28.62
N GLU A 171 8.07 -15.58 -29.49
CA GLU A 171 7.25 -15.60 -30.70
C GLU A 171 8.16 -15.88 -31.90
N LYS A 172 7.70 -16.73 -32.83
CA LYS A 172 8.43 -17.02 -34.06
C LYS A 172 7.91 -16.12 -35.17
N ASP A 173 8.81 -15.40 -35.82
CA ASP A 173 8.51 -14.56 -36.96
C ASP A 173 8.32 -15.40 -38.22
N SER A 174 7.65 -14.82 -39.23
CA SER A 174 7.41 -15.47 -40.52
C SER A 174 8.71 -15.82 -41.27
N GLN A 175 9.81 -15.13 -40.96
CA GLN A 175 11.15 -15.36 -41.52
C GLN A 175 11.97 -16.42 -40.74
N GLY A 176 11.39 -17.04 -39.71
CA GLY A 176 12.05 -18.07 -38.91
C GLY A 176 12.90 -17.53 -37.74
N GLY A 177 13.01 -16.21 -37.60
CA GLY A 177 13.55 -15.56 -36.40
C GLY A 177 12.66 -15.79 -35.18
N TYR A 178 13.20 -15.59 -33.98
CA TYR A 178 12.42 -15.64 -32.75
C TYR A 178 12.71 -14.42 -31.87
N THR A 179 11.66 -13.86 -31.29
CA THR A 179 11.75 -12.80 -30.28
C THR A 179 11.58 -13.41 -28.90
N GLU A 180 12.59 -13.29 -28.05
CA GLU A 180 12.57 -13.81 -26.69
C GLU A 180 11.76 -12.91 -25.75
N PHE A 181 10.97 -13.55 -24.88
CA PHE A 181 10.15 -12.91 -23.86
C PHE A 181 10.38 -13.56 -22.49
N PRO A 182 10.04 -12.87 -21.38
CA PRO A 182 10.10 -13.46 -20.05
C PRO A 182 9.28 -14.76 -19.97
N THR A 183 9.86 -15.79 -19.36
CA THR A 183 9.25 -17.13 -19.20
C THR A 183 7.84 -17.10 -18.60
N ARG A 184 7.49 -16.06 -17.82
CA ARG A 184 6.15 -15.84 -17.27
C ARG A 184 5.05 -15.73 -18.33
N ARG A 185 5.37 -15.26 -19.55
CA ARG A 185 4.38 -15.16 -20.64
C ARG A 185 3.95 -16.53 -21.17
N CYS A 186 4.86 -17.52 -21.15
CA CYS A 186 4.57 -18.89 -21.58
C CYS A 186 4.17 -19.81 -20.41
N ARG A 187 4.01 -19.30 -19.19
CA ARG A 187 3.76 -20.10 -17.98
C ARG A 187 2.57 -21.07 -18.10
N ASN A 188 1.54 -20.67 -18.84
CA ASN A 188 0.32 -21.46 -19.04
C ASN A 188 0.30 -22.23 -20.38
N LEU A 189 1.38 -22.16 -21.16
CA LEU A 189 1.52 -22.91 -22.40
C LEU A 189 2.16 -24.27 -22.11
N ARG A 190 1.72 -25.29 -22.84
CA ARG A 190 2.29 -26.64 -22.75
C ARG A 190 3.75 -26.60 -23.21
N LYS A 191 4.68 -27.07 -22.36
CA LYS A 191 6.08 -27.22 -22.73
C LYS A 191 6.24 -28.33 -23.78
N PRO A 192 7.07 -28.15 -24.81
CA PRO A 192 7.36 -29.18 -25.80
C PRO A 192 8.01 -30.38 -25.13
N GLN A 193 7.79 -31.56 -25.67
CA GLN A 193 8.56 -32.75 -25.30
C GLN A 193 9.91 -32.69 -25.98
N ALA A 194 10.84 -31.98 -25.36
CA ALA A 194 12.22 -31.88 -25.80
C ALA A 194 13.14 -32.31 -24.66
N ASP A 195 14.11 -33.19 -24.97
CA ASP A 195 15.09 -33.63 -23.98
C ASP A 195 15.97 -32.45 -23.60
N LEU A 196 16.03 -32.06 -22.33
CA LEU A 196 16.88 -30.94 -21.89
C LEU A 196 18.32 -31.35 -21.62
N GLU A 197 18.59 -32.65 -21.66
CA GLU A 197 19.86 -33.25 -21.34
C GLU A 197 20.15 -34.38 -22.31
N GLN A 198 21.39 -34.48 -22.80
CA GLN A 198 21.80 -35.53 -23.72
C GLN A 198 23.27 -35.91 -23.48
N ALA A 199 23.57 -37.20 -23.61
CA ALA A 199 24.94 -37.70 -23.57
C ALA A 199 25.76 -37.19 -24.78
N CYS A 200 27.02 -36.86 -24.54
CA CYS A 200 28.00 -36.48 -25.56
C CYS A 200 29.32 -37.22 -25.30
N ASN A 201 30.11 -37.43 -26.35
CA ASN A 201 31.45 -38.02 -26.26
C ASN A 201 32.45 -37.16 -27.03
N ASN A 202 33.46 -36.63 -26.35
CA ASN A 202 34.48 -35.76 -26.94
C ASN A 202 35.79 -36.51 -27.24
N GLY A 203 35.69 -37.77 -27.67
CA GLY A 203 36.84 -38.62 -27.98
C GLY A 203 37.57 -39.14 -26.72
N PRO A 204 38.63 -39.95 -26.88
CA PRO A 204 39.38 -40.48 -25.75
C PRO A 204 40.12 -39.36 -25.00
N CYS A 205 40.15 -39.45 -23.67
CA CYS A 205 40.97 -38.54 -22.87
C CYS A 205 42.45 -38.86 -23.06
N PRO A 206 43.33 -37.84 -23.12
CA PRO A 206 44.76 -38.05 -23.19
C PRO A 206 45.19 -38.92 -22.01
N GLU A 207 45.93 -39.98 -22.31
CA GLU A 207 46.47 -40.87 -21.30
C GLU A 207 47.37 -40.06 -20.35
N PRO A 208 47.24 -40.23 -19.03
CA PRO A 208 48.20 -39.65 -18.10
C PRO A 208 49.59 -40.18 -18.46
N PRO A 209 50.64 -39.33 -18.40
CA PRO A 209 52.00 -39.79 -18.65
C PRO A 209 52.29 -41.00 -17.76
N PRO A 210 52.95 -42.04 -18.29
CA PRO A 210 53.23 -43.24 -17.52
C PRO A 210 53.94 -42.84 -16.22
N PRO A 211 53.54 -43.40 -15.07
CA PRO A 211 54.32 -43.20 -13.85
C PRO A 211 55.73 -43.73 -14.14
N LEU A 212 56.72 -42.85 -14.05
CA LEU A 212 58.11 -43.26 -14.12
C LEU A 212 58.31 -44.39 -13.11
N LEU A 213 58.63 -45.57 -13.62
CA LEU A 213 58.90 -46.77 -12.84
C LEU A 213 60.11 -46.49 -11.93
N LEU A 214 59.84 -46.09 -10.69
CA LEU A 214 60.81 -46.20 -9.61
C LEU A 214 60.97 -47.69 -9.31
N GLN A 215 62.19 -48.17 -9.50
CA GLN A 215 62.64 -49.54 -9.34
C GLN A 215 62.33 -50.10 -7.93
N PRO A 216 62.23 -51.43 -7.77
CA PRO A 216 61.94 -52.06 -6.48
C PRO A 216 63.18 -52.02 -5.58
N GLY A 217 63.12 -51.20 -4.52
CA GLY A 217 64.00 -51.32 -3.36
C GLY A 217 63.50 -52.41 -2.40
N PRO A 218 64.39 -53.04 -1.62
CA PRO A 218 64.06 -54.21 -0.82
C PRO A 218 63.22 -53.84 0.41
N ASP A 219 62.36 -54.79 0.78
CA ASP A 219 61.57 -54.92 1.99
C ASP A 219 61.80 -53.90 3.12
N ARG A 220 60.77 -53.08 3.38
CA ARG A 220 60.39 -52.72 4.74
C ARG A 220 58.95 -52.20 4.80
N GLY A 221 58.10 -53.00 5.44
CA GLY A 221 56.90 -52.52 6.15
C GLY A 221 55.75 -52.10 5.26
N GLY A 222 54.77 -52.99 5.13
CA GLY A 222 53.43 -52.61 4.69
C GLY A 222 52.89 -51.45 5.52
N THR A 223 52.71 -50.30 4.87
CA THR A 223 51.72 -49.31 5.29
C THR A 223 50.71 -49.19 4.17
N SER A 224 49.52 -49.73 4.42
CA SER A 224 48.33 -49.59 3.61
C SER A 224 48.17 -48.15 3.10
N LEU A 225 48.18 -47.98 1.78
CA LEU A 225 47.96 -46.72 1.08
C LEU A 225 46.49 -46.30 1.23
N THR A 226 46.12 -45.66 2.35
CA THR A 226 44.76 -45.16 2.58
C THR A 226 44.45 -43.97 1.68
N LEU A 227 43.88 -44.24 0.50
CA LEU A 227 43.18 -43.26 -0.34
C LEU A 227 41.78 -43.04 0.24
N GLY A 228 41.46 -41.81 0.64
CA GLY A 228 40.20 -41.55 1.33
C GLY A 228 39.73 -40.11 1.23
N TRP A 229 38.42 -39.92 1.45
CA TRP A 229 37.85 -38.58 1.57
C TRP A 229 38.22 -37.97 2.91
N TYR A 230 38.87 -36.82 2.86
CA TYR A 230 39.13 -35.99 4.03
C TYR A 230 38.14 -34.84 4.06
N SER A 231 37.54 -34.60 5.23
CA SER A 231 36.64 -33.48 5.48
C SER A 231 37.18 -32.61 6.59
N SER A 232 37.28 -31.30 6.35
CA SER A 232 37.65 -30.36 7.40
C SER A 232 36.57 -30.27 8.49
N PRO A 233 36.90 -29.69 9.66
CA PRO A 233 35.89 -29.21 10.59
C PRO A 233 34.91 -28.26 9.90
N TRP A 234 33.70 -28.18 10.44
CA TRP A 234 32.66 -27.28 9.94
C TRP A 234 33.00 -25.83 10.26
N LEU A 235 32.82 -24.94 9.28
CA LEU A 235 32.90 -23.50 9.50
C LEU A 235 31.76 -23.03 10.42
N GLN A 236 31.87 -21.79 10.91
CA GLN A 236 30.81 -21.18 11.69
C GLN A 236 29.52 -21.06 10.85
N CYS A 237 28.38 -21.11 11.53
CA CYS A 237 27.09 -20.98 10.87
C CYS A 237 26.94 -19.55 10.31
N THR A 238 26.35 -19.44 9.12
CA THR A 238 26.11 -18.15 8.45
C THR A 238 25.22 -17.20 9.23
N VAL A 239 24.33 -17.72 10.08
CA VAL A 239 23.47 -16.93 10.97
C VAL A 239 23.48 -17.56 12.36
N SER A 240 23.27 -16.77 13.41
CA SER A 240 23.21 -17.25 14.80
C SER A 240 21.87 -17.90 15.15
N CYS A 241 20.79 -17.58 14.44
CA CYS A 241 19.43 -18.11 14.64
C CYS A 241 18.63 -18.01 13.34
N GLY A 242 17.47 -18.68 13.26
CA GLY A 242 16.53 -18.57 12.13
C GLY A 242 16.84 -19.46 10.93
N GLY A 243 17.79 -20.38 11.05
CA GLY A 243 18.19 -21.32 10.02
C GLY A 243 19.29 -20.79 9.10
N GLY A 244 20.50 -21.32 9.28
CA GLY A 244 21.66 -21.03 8.46
C GLY A 244 22.26 -22.27 7.81
N VAL A 245 23.32 -22.04 7.04
CA VAL A 245 24.15 -23.09 6.42
C VAL A 245 25.56 -23.04 6.99
N GLN A 246 26.09 -24.20 7.37
CA GLN A 246 27.51 -24.45 7.61
C GLN A 246 28.12 -25.15 6.40
N THR A 247 29.31 -24.73 6.01
CA THR A 247 30.07 -25.31 4.90
C THR A 247 31.40 -25.87 5.41
N ARG A 248 31.90 -26.94 4.79
CA ARG A 248 33.24 -27.49 5.04
C ARG A 248 33.93 -27.88 3.74
N SER A 249 35.26 -27.98 3.76
CA SER A 249 36.00 -28.49 2.62
C SER A 249 36.01 -30.03 2.64
N VAL A 250 35.82 -30.63 1.46
CA VAL A 250 35.86 -32.09 1.25
C VAL A 250 36.80 -32.34 0.09
N GLN A 251 37.94 -32.97 0.38
CA GLN A 251 39.01 -33.21 -0.58
C GLN A 251 39.38 -34.69 -0.56
N CYS A 252 39.63 -35.25 -1.74
CA CYS A 252 40.18 -36.59 -1.85
C CYS A 252 41.69 -36.50 -1.63
N LEU A 253 42.20 -37.19 -0.61
CA LEU A 253 43.62 -37.17 -0.26
C LEU A 253 44.23 -38.55 -0.44
N ARG A 254 45.44 -38.59 -1.00
CA ARG A 254 46.32 -39.75 -1.05
C ARG A 254 47.62 -39.38 -0.36
N GLN A 255 47.92 -40.02 0.77
CA GLN A 255 49.07 -39.65 1.63
C GLN A 255 49.13 -38.15 1.97
N GLY A 256 47.97 -37.53 2.26
CA GLY A 256 47.87 -36.11 2.62
C GLY A 256 47.95 -35.11 1.46
N ARG A 257 48.09 -35.56 0.21
CA ARG A 257 48.08 -34.69 -0.98
C ARG A 257 46.77 -34.80 -1.77
N PRO A 258 46.28 -33.70 -2.37
CA PRO A 258 45.10 -33.73 -3.24
C PRO A 258 45.26 -34.75 -4.36
N SER A 259 44.26 -35.62 -4.54
CA SER A 259 44.27 -36.67 -5.56
C SER A 259 42.88 -36.81 -6.20
N VAL A 260 42.86 -37.34 -7.42
CA VAL A 260 41.64 -37.69 -8.15
C VAL A 260 41.57 -39.22 -8.21
N GLY A 261 40.62 -39.81 -7.48
CA GLY A 261 40.55 -41.28 -7.37
C GLY A 261 39.61 -41.81 -6.27
N CYS A 262 39.10 -40.95 -5.40
CA CYS A 262 38.10 -41.37 -4.40
C CYS A 262 36.73 -41.61 -5.05
N LEU A 263 36.04 -42.65 -4.59
CA LEU A 263 34.72 -43.04 -5.11
C LEU A 263 33.67 -41.93 -4.85
N PRO A 264 32.96 -41.44 -5.90
CA PRO A 264 32.00 -40.35 -5.76
C PRO A 264 30.85 -40.63 -4.80
N HIS A 265 30.37 -41.87 -4.74
CA HIS A 265 29.26 -42.25 -3.85
C HIS A 265 29.63 -42.19 -2.36
N GLN A 266 30.93 -42.18 -2.03
CA GLN A 266 31.42 -42.07 -0.65
C GLN A 266 31.78 -40.64 -0.27
N ARG A 267 31.52 -39.66 -1.13
CA ARG A 267 31.87 -38.27 -0.89
C ARG A 267 31.04 -37.72 0.28
N PRO A 268 31.69 -37.28 1.39
CA PRO A 268 30.98 -36.69 2.51
C PRO A 268 30.26 -35.39 2.11
N ILE A 269 29.16 -35.07 2.82
CA ILE A 269 28.43 -33.81 2.61
C ILE A 269 29.32 -32.59 2.85
N SER A 270 29.23 -31.58 2.00
CA SER A 270 30.01 -30.33 2.11
C SER A 270 29.21 -29.18 2.72
N SER A 271 27.88 -29.29 2.83
CA SER A 271 27.00 -28.30 3.44
C SER A 271 25.95 -28.96 4.35
N ARG A 272 25.56 -28.26 5.43
CA ARG A 272 24.46 -28.69 6.29
C ARG A 272 23.73 -27.49 6.90
N ALA A 273 22.49 -27.72 7.32
CA ALA A 273 21.71 -26.75 8.08
C ALA A 273 22.25 -26.62 9.51
N CYS A 274 22.23 -25.40 10.04
CA CYS A 274 22.65 -25.05 11.40
C CYS A 274 21.72 -23.98 11.97
N ASN A 275 21.72 -23.80 13.30
CA ASN A 275 20.96 -22.77 13.99
C ASN A 275 19.48 -22.67 13.57
N THR A 276 18.82 -23.82 13.50
CA THR A 276 17.42 -23.97 13.08
C THR A 276 16.40 -23.53 14.13
N HIS A 277 16.85 -23.03 15.27
CA HIS A 277 15.97 -22.46 16.29
C HIS A 277 15.50 -21.07 15.85
N PHE A 278 14.31 -20.68 16.27
CA PHE A 278 13.77 -19.35 16.00
C PHE A 278 14.63 -18.28 16.66
N CYS A 279 14.84 -17.17 15.95
CA CYS A 279 15.49 -16.00 16.55
C CYS A 279 14.63 -15.44 17.68
N PRO A 280 15.24 -15.03 18.81
CA PRO A 280 14.51 -14.30 19.84
C PRO A 280 13.90 -13.04 19.23
N ALA A 281 12.68 -12.72 19.65
CA ALA A 281 12.03 -11.49 19.25
C ALA A 281 12.92 -10.29 19.64
N PRO A 282 13.04 -9.26 18.79
CA PRO A 282 13.71 -8.04 19.17
C PRO A 282 13.13 -7.53 20.48
N ILE A 283 13.98 -7.32 21.48
CA ILE A 283 13.57 -6.63 22.71
C ILE A 283 13.03 -5.27 22.27
N PRO A 284 11.81 -4.88 22.66
CA PRO A 284 11.29 -3.56 22.36
C PRO A 284 12.31 -2.53 22.84
N VAL A 285 12.89 -1.79 21.91
CA VAL A 285 13.74 -0.65 22.25
C VAL A 285 12.80 0.33 22.97
N PRO A 286 13.06 0.69 24.23
CA PRO A 286 12.27 1.71 24.88
C PRO A 286 12.33 2.97 24.01
N PRO A 287 11.22 3.71 23.86
CA PRO A 287 11.21 4.94 23.09
C PRO A 287 12.32 5.86 23.62
N PRO A 288 13.00 6.63 22.75
CA PRO A 288 13.98 7.59 23.21
C PRO A 288 13.30 8.52 24.23
N SER A 289 13.87 8.58 25.43
CA SER A 289 13.45 9.55 26.44
C SER A 289 13.38 10.93 25.80
N PRO A 290 12.31 11.72 26.03
CA PRO A 290 12.25 13.05 25.50
C PRO A 290 13.48 13.82 25.97
N THR A 291 14.25 14.33 25.02
CA THR A 291 15.31 15.30 25.27
C THR A 291 14.68 16.45 26.04
N LEU A 292 15.03 16.54 27.33
CA LEU A 292 14.74 17.68 28.17
C LEU A 292 15.35 18.89 27.45
N LYS A 293 14.51 19.74 26.85
CA LYS A 293 14.95 21.06 26.42
C LYS A 293 15.37 21.76 27.70
N VAL A 294 16.69 21.91 27.88
CA VAL A 294 17.28 22.76 28.90
C VAL A 294 16.78 24.18 28.59
N HIS A 295 15.73 24.59 29.28
CA HIS A 295 15.40 26.00 29.39
C HIS A 295 16.55 26.69 30.12
N ALA A 296 16.87 27.88 29.62
CA ALA A 296 17.98 28.72 30.03
C ALA A 296 18.25 28.67 31.54
N VAL A 297 19.53 28.50 31.87
CA VAL A 297 20.10 28.75 33.19
C VAL A 297 19.80 30.20 33.56
N LEU A 298 18.78 30.42 34.38
CA LEU A 298 18.71 31.60 35.23
C LEU A 298 19.47 31.24 36.52
N GLN A 299 20.62 31.90 36.68
CA GLN A 299 21.39 31.88 37.91
C GLN A 299 20.52 32.39 39.05
N CYS A 300 20.23 31.54 40.03
CA CYS A 300 19.94 31.98 41.37
C CYS A 300 21.00 31.38 42.30
N SER A 301 21.75 32.29 42.91
CA SER A 301 22.73 32.07 43.97
C SER A 301 22.11 31.40 45.19
N HIS A 302 22.81 30.38 45.69
CA HIS A 302 22.81 29.79 47.03
C HIS A 302 21.78 30.36 48.04
N THR A 303 20.96 29.47 48.63
CA THR A 303 21.08 29.07 50.05
C THR A 303 20.10 27.96 50.45
N GLU A 304 20.62 27.03 51.27
CA GLU A 304 19.93 26.21 52.29
C GLU A 304 19.10 24.95 51.95
N TYR A 305 19.77 23.81 52.18
CA TYR A 305 19.33 22.68 53.02
C TYR A 305 17.88 22.71 53.57
N LYS A 306 17.05 21.74 53.17
CA LYS A 306 16.40 20.76 54.09
C LYS A 306 15.56 19.72 53.34
N ARG A 307 15.52 18.54 53.97
CA ARG A 307 14.86 17.27 53.60
C ARG A 307 13.42 17.27 54.12
N ALA A 308 12.43 16.94 53.27
CA ALA A 308 11.09 16.42 53.62
C ALA A 308 10.38 16.01 52.31
N GLU A 309 10.14 14.71 52.08
CA GLU A 309 8.85 14.01 52.25
C GLU A 309 7.80 14.25 51.15
N LEU A 310 7.29 13.13 50.63
CA LEU A 310 6.30 12.96 49.57
C LEU A 310 4.90 13.39 50.01
N VAL A 311 4.17 14.15 49.19
CA VAL A 311 2.71 13.99 48.93
C VAL A 311 2.39 14.54 47.52
N PRO A 312 1.53 13.88 46.71
CA PRO A 312 1.14 14.33 45.38
C PRO A 312 -0.15 15.16 45.44
N ASP A 313 -0.19 16.34 44.82
CA ASP A 313 -1.47 16.87 44.33
C ASP A 313 -1.32 17.95 43.25
N GLU A 314 -2.26 17.86 42.29
CA GLU A 314 -2.73 18.87 41.33
C GLU A 314 -1.75 19.57 40.36
N CYS A 315 -1.75 19.12 39.10
CA CYS A 315 -1.33 19.93 37.94
C CYS A 315 -2.55 20.30 37.09
N GLN A 316 -3.09 21.50 37.29
CA GLN A 316 -3.80 22.24 36.24
C GLN A 316 -2.77 22.87 35.28
N ARG A 317 -3.08 22.84 33.97
CA ARG A 317 -2.23 23.36 32.89
C ARG A 317 -2.47 24.86 32.68
N GLU A 318 -1.39 25.63 32.60
CA GLU A 318 -1.24 26.71 31.62
C GLU A 318 -0.13 26.32 30.62
#